data_AF-A0A7Y4TSX6-F1
#
_entry.id   AF-A0A7Y4TSX6-F1
#
_cell.length_a   1.000
_cell.length_b   1.000
_cell.length_c   1.000
_cell.angle_alpha   90.00
_cell.angle_beta   90.00
_cell.angle_gamma   90.00
#
_symmetry.space_group_name_H-M   'P 1'
#
loop_
_entity.id
_entity.type
_entity.pdbx_description
1 polymer ?
#
loop_
_entity_poly.entity_id
_entity_poly.type
_entity_poly.pdbx_seq_one_letter_code
_entity_poly.pdbx_strand_id
1 'polypeptide(L)'
;MKNVLAVVFVFAISIGAFAQERTGVNDAAAGKKLLGRHKLSLQWISWDYFGLATVTNSRGVYRIKGEQKGRGNTDFVKVDGTIKSIDAKEFVFEGTIVSQISHINGGQPCTRDGEFTFKITGTRKYWRLMQMDNPCDPVADYVDIYFR
;
A
#
# COMPACT_ATOMS: atom_id res chain seq x y z
N MET A 1 27.05 55.63 -27.16
CA MET A 1 25.98 54.65 -27.49
C MET A 1 26.57 53.27 -27.31
N LYS A 2 26.21 52.56 -26.23
CA LYS A 2 26.79 51.24 -25.87
C LYS A 2 25.83 50.15 -26.35
N ASN A 3 26.28 49.32 -27.29
CA ASN A 3 25.52 48.16 -27.76
C ASN A 3 25.65 47.05 -26.72
N VAL A 4 24.53 46.62 -26.13
CA VAL A 4 24.47 45.46 -25.24
C VAL A 4 24.05 44.25 -26.09
N LEU A 5 24.97 43.31 -26.27
CA LEU A 5 24.72 42.02 -26.90
C LEU A 5 24.01 41.12 -25.87
N ALA A 6 22.74 40.79 -26.11
CA ALA A 6 22.01 39.83 -25.29
C ALA A 6 22.39 38.40 -25.72
N VAL A 7 23.10 37.67 -24.86
CA VAL A 7 23.37 36.24 -25.03
C VAL A 7 22.17 35.47 -24.48
N VAL A 8 21.42 34.80 -25.36
CA VAL A 8 20.31 33.91 -24.97
C VAL A 8 20.88 32.51 -24.71
N PHE A 9 20.94 32.12 -23.43
CA PHE A 9 21.20 30.74 -23.03
C PHE A 9 19.92 29.92 -23.16
N VAL A 10 19.85 29.04 -24.16
CA VAL A 10 18.76 28.05 -24.28
C VAL A 10 19.10 26.87 -23.35
N PHE A 11 18.43 26.81 -22.19
CA PHE A 11 18.45 25.62 -21.35
C PHE A 11 17.56 24.54 -21.96
N ALA A 12 18.17 23.50 -22.53
CA ALA A 12 17.46 22.29 -22.92
C ALA A 12 17.07 21.51 -21.66
N ILE A 13 15.83 21.65 -21.21
CA ILE A 13 15.27 20.83 -20.13
C ILE A 13 15.03 19.43 -20.70
N SER A 14 15.92 18.50 -20.36
CA SER A 14 15.74 17.08 -20.64
C SER A 14 14.58 16.56 -19.78
N ILE A 15 13.39 16.42 -20.36
CA ILE A 15 12.26 15.76 -19.71
C ILE A 15 12.57 14.26 -19.71
N GLY A 16 13.28 13.79 -18.68
CA GLY A 16 13.43 12.37 -18.42
C GLY A 16 12.07 11.78 -18.07
N ALA A 17 11.46 11.05 -19.00
CA ALA A 17 10.31 10.22 -18.70
C ALA A 17 10.79 9.09 -17.78
N PHE A 18 10.59 9.23 -16.48
CA PHE A 18 10.81 8.14 -15.53
C PHE A 18 9.84 7.01 -15.88
N ALA A 19 10.33 5.99 -16.58
CA ALA A 19 9.60 4.75 -16.76
C ALA A 19 9.40 4.12 -15.39
N GLN A 20 8.17 3.99 -14.94
CA GLN A 20 7.90 3.32 -13.68
C GLN A 20 8.35 1.86 -13.76
N GLU A 21 9.22 1.47 -12.83
CA GLU A 21 9.75 0.12 -12.76
C GLU A 21 8.61 -0.90 -12.68
N ARG A 22 8.71 -1.99 -13.47
CA ARG A 22 7.74 -3.08 -13.44
C ARG A 22 7.81 -3.80 -12.09
N THR A 23 6.68 -4.33 -11.63
CA THR A 23 6.65 -5.20 -10.46
C THR A 23 7.42 -6.49 -10.76
N GLY A 24 8.31 -6.89 -9.86
CA GLY A 24 8.99 -8.19 -9.92
C GLY A 24 8.01 -9.32 -9.61
N VAL A 25 7.60 -10.09 -10.63
CA VAL A 25 6.68 -11.22 -10.44
C VAL A 25 7.47 -12.53 -10.51
N ASN A 26 7.86 -13.04 -9.33
CA ASN A 26 8.63 -14.28 -9.20
C ASN A 26 7.72 -15.52 -9.19
N ASP A 27 6.44 -15.35 -8.86
CA ASP A 27 5.42 -16.40 -8.95
C ASP A 27 4.18 -15.89 -9.70
N ALA A 28 3.96 -16.43 -10.91
CA ALA A 28 2.86 -16.02 -11.78
C ALA A 28 1.48 -16.41 -11.22
N ALA A 29 1.39 -17.52 -10.49
CA ALA A 29 0.12 -17.97 -9.88
C ALA A 29 -0.26 -17.07 -8.71
N ALA A 30 0.71 -16.68 -7.87
CA ALA A 30 0.53 -15.68 -6.82
C ALA A 30 0.14 -14.33 -7.41
N GLY A 31 0.80 -13.89 -8.49
CA GLY A 31 0.42 -12.68 -9.24
C GLY A 31 -1.03 -12.70 -9.70
N LYS A 32 -1.47 -13.79 -10.34
CA LYS A 32 -2.88 -13.98 -10.74
C LYS A 32 -3.83 -13.96 -9.55
N LYS A 33 -3.44 -14.59 -8.44
CA LYS A 33 -4.24 -14.67 -7.21
C LYS A 33 -4.42 -13.30 -6.56
N LEU A 34 -3.38 -12.46 -6.59
CA LEU A 34 -3.36 -11.14 -5.99
C LEU A 34 -4.15 -10.09 -6.79
N LEU A 35 -4.37 -10.28 -8.10
CA LEU A 35 -5.16 -9.34 -8.91
C LEU A 35 -6.63 -9.29 -8.51
N GLY A 36 -7.21 -8.09 -8.50
CA GLY A 36 -8.65 -7.90 -8.31
C GLY A 36 -9.03 -7.55 -6.87
N ARG A 37 -10.27 -7.89 -6.49
CA ARG A 37 -10.92 -7.46 -5.25
C ARG A 37 -10.68 -8.46 -4.12
N HIS A 38 -10.22 -7.98 -2.97
CA HIS A 38 -9.92 -8.75 -1.77
C HIS A 38 -10.62 -8.14 -0.55
N LYS A 39 -11.08 -8.97 0.39
CA LYS A 39 -11.51 -8.46 1.69
C LYS A 39 -10.30 -7.90 2.42
N LEU A 40 -10.49 -6.78 3.13
CA LEU A 40 -9.48 -6.13 3.96
C LEU A 40 -10.00 -6.04 5.40
N SER A 41 -9.16 -6.36 6.38
CA SER A 41 -9.47 -6.11 7.80
C SER A 41 -8.28 -5.54 8.56
N LEU A 42 -8.56 -4.73 9.58
CA LEU A 42 -7.73 -4.44 10.73
C LEU A 42 -8.47 -4.97 11.97
N GLN A 43 -7.78 -5.67 12.88
CA GLN A 43 -8.46 -6.37 13.98
C GLN A 43 -9.20 -5.44 14.93
N TRP A 44 -8.69 -4.23 15.12
CA TRP A 44 -9.32 -3.22 15.96
C TRP A 44 -10.66 -2.70 15.40
N ILE A 45 -10.89 -2.91 14.11
CA ILE A 45 -12.13 -2.49 13.44
C ILE A 45 -13.15 -3.62 13.50
N SER A 46 -12.86 -4.79 12.91
CA SER A 46 -13.71 -6.00 12.96
C SER A 46 -13.17 -7.15 12.11
N TRP A 47 -13.64 -8.37 12.44
CA TRP A 47 -13.55 -9.58 11.61
C TRP A 47 -14.88 -10.03 10.99
N ASP A 48 -15.99 -9.32 11.25
CA ASP A 48 -17.31 -9.61 10.69
C ASP A 48 -17.67 -8.66 9.53
N TYR A 49 -17.22 -7.41 9.59
CA TYR A 49 -17.40 -6.42 8.54
C TYR A 49 -16.08 -6.04 7.90
N PHE A 50 -15.89 -6.51 6.68
CA PHE A 50 -14.66 -6.27 5.91
C PHE A 50 -14.74 -5.00 5.09
N GLY A 51 -13.58 -4.39 4.92
CA GLY A 51 -13.32 -3.45 3.85
C GLY A 51 -12.97 -4.16 2.55
N LEU A 52 -12.51 -3.38 1.59
CA LEU A 52 -12.09 -3.87 0.29
C LEU A 52 -10.71 -3.33 -0.05
N ALA A 53 -9.80 -4.22 -0.45
CA ALA A 53 -8.58 -3.86 -1.18
C ALA A 53 -8.70 -4.32 -2.63
N THR A 54 -8.34 -3.46 -3.57
CA THR A 54 -8.32 -3.78 -5.00
C THR A 54 -6.89 -3.67 -5.53
N VAL A 55 -6.42 -4.74 -6.16
CA VAL A 55 -5.14 -4.77 -6.86
C VAL A 55 -5.39 -4.68 -8.35
N THR A 56 -4.73 -3.73 -9.01
CA THR A 56 -4.77 -3.54 -10.47
C THR A 56 -3.38 -3.74 -11.06
N ASN A 57 -3.31 -4.10 -12.34
CA ASN A 57 -2.07 -4.15 -13.09
C ASN A 57 -2.21 -3.33 -14.37
N SER A 58 -1.36 -2.33 -14.52
CA SER A 58 -1.22 -1.55 -15.75
C SER A 58 0.19 -1.68 -16.28
N ARG A 59 0.32 -2.30 -17.46
CA ARG A 59 1.61 -2.48 -18.18
C ARG A 59 2.72 -3.12 -17.33
N GLY A 60 2.35 -4.04 -16.44
CA GLY A 60 3.28 -4.76 -15.56
C GLY A 60 3.57 -4.08 -14.23
N VAL A 61 2.88 -2.98 -13.91
CA VAL A 61 2.96 -2.30 -12.61
C VAL A 61 1.70 -2.62 -11.81
N TYR A 62 1.87 -3.35 -10.72
CA TYR A 62 0.79 -3.68 -9.79
C TYR A 62 0.61 -2.57 -8.76
N ARG A 63 -0.64 -2.20 -8.49
CA ARG A 63 -1.02 -1.20 -7.49
C ARG A 63 -2.12 -1.73 -6.61
N ILE A 64 -2.07 -1.41 -5.33
CA ILE A 64 -3.08 -1.76 -4.35
C ILE A 64 -3.72 -0.48 -3.78
N LYS A 65 -5.04 -0.48 -3.68
CA LYS A 65 -5.79 0.53 -2.93
C LYS A 65 -6.90 -0.14 -2.14
N GLY A 66 -7.01 0.16 -0.85
CA GLY A 66 -8.04 -0.41 -0.01
C GLY A 66 -8.42 0.44 1.19
N GLU A 67 -9.63 0.20 1.67
CA GLU A 67 -10.19 0.85 2.85
C GLU A 67 -11.14 -0.10 3.59
N GLN A 68 -11.06 -0.12 4.92
CA GLN A 68 -12.10 -0.61 5.82
C GLN A 68 -12.50 0.54 6.74
N LYS A 69 -13.81 0.71 6.96
CA LYS A 69 -14.36 1.65 7.93
C LYS A 69 -15.08 0.89 9.03
N GLY A 70 -15.00 1.41 10.25
CA GLY A 70 -15.85 1.01 11.35
C GLY A 70 -17.30 1.38 11.12
N ARG A 71 -18.19 0.75 11.89
CA ARG A 71 -19.64 1.02 11.82
C ARG A 71 -20.03 1.81 13.06
N GLY A 72 -20.58 3.01 12.86
CA GLY A 72 -21.02 3.87 13.96
C GLY A 72 -19.90 4.56 14.73
N ASN A 73 -18.66 4.53 14.21
CA ASN A 73 -17.52 5.26 14.77
C ASN A 73 -16.65 5.84 13.64
N THR A 74 -15.54 6.46 13.99
CA THR A 74 -14.61 7.08 13.04
C THR A 74 -13.45 6.16 12.66
N ASP A 75 -13.48 4.90 13.08
CA ASP A 75 -12.34 3.99 12.90
C ASP A 75 -12.15 3.65 11.42
N PHE A 76 -10.92 3.61 10.94
CA PHE A 76 -10.61 3.15 9.60
C PHE A 76 -9.20 2.60 9.45
N VAL A 77 -8.99 1.80 8.41
CA VAL A 77 -7.66 1.52 7.85
C VAL A 77 -7.68 1.76 6.34
N LYS A 78 -6.62 2.38 5.82
CA LYS A 78 -6.39 2.60 4.39
C LYS A 78 -5.03 2.04 4.00
N VAL A 79 -4.96 1.47 2.80
CA VAL A 79 -3.73 1.00 2.16
C VAL A 79 -3.70 1.57 0.75
N ASP A 80 -2.64 2.27 0.35
CA ASP A 80 -2.48 2.80 -1.02
C ASP A 80 -1.00 2.70 -1.41
N GLY A 81 -0.68 2.07 -2.54
CA GLY A 81 0.70 1.93 -2.96
C GLY A 81 0.95 1.08 -4.21
N THR A 82 2.23 0.92 -4.52
CA THR A 82 2.73 0.13 -5.65
C THR A 82 3.36 -1.17 -5.15
N ILE A 83 3.02 -2.30 -5.75
CA ILE A 83 3.61 -3.59 -5.41
C ILE A 83 4.96 -3.71 -6.12
N LYS A 84 6.02 -3.93 -5.34
CA LYS A 84 7.41 -4.04 -5.80
C LYS A 84 7.77 -5.46 -6.20
N SER A 85 7.39 -6.46 -5.39
CA SER A 85 7.59 -7.88 -5.71
C SER A 85 6.39 -8.75 -5.34
N ILE A 86 6.22 -9.87 -6.05
CA ILE A 86 5.23 -10.90 -5.77
C ILE A 86 5.91 -12.26 -5.83
N ASP A 87 5.94 -12.93 -4.68
CA ASP A 87 6.48 -14.26 -4.48
C ASP A 87 5.36 -15.25 -4.11
N ALA A 88 5.68 -16.54 -4.03
CA ALA A 88 4.68 -17.59 -3.79
C ALA A 88 3.83 -17.39 -2.51
N LYS A 89 4.42 -16.78 -1.48
CA LYS A 89 3.79 -16.62 -0.15
C LYS A 89 3.73 -15.18 0.35
N GLU A 90 4.28 -14.23 -0.37
CA GLU A 90 4.33 -12.84 0.06
C GLU A 90 4.35 -11.89 -1.12
N PHE A 91 3.98 -10.65 -0.85
CA PHE A 91 4.26 -9.55 -1.75
C PHE A 91 4.80 -8.38 -0.94
N VAL A 92 5.64 -7.59 -1.57
CA VAL A 92 6.20 -6.36 -1.02
C VAL A 92 5.52 -5.20 -1.72
N PHE A 93 5.03 -4.23 -0.98
CA PHE A 93 4.49 -2.99 -1.54
C PHE A 93 5.13 -1.77 -0.89
N GLU A 94 5.32 -0.73 -1.69
CA GLU A 94 5.79 0.58 -1.29
C GLU A 94 4.62 1.57 -1.36
N GLY A 95 4.35 2.26 -0.26
CA GLY A 95 3.26 3.22 -0.18
C GLY A 95 2.91 3.61 1.25
N THR A 96 1.62 3.85 1.47
CA THR A 96 1.10 4.39 2.73
C THR A 96 0.05 3.47 3.33
N ILE A 97 0.16 3.23 4.64
CA ILE A 97 -0.89 2.66 5.48
C ILE A 97 -1.33 3.74 6.48
N VAL A 98 -2.63 4.02 6.56
CA VAL A 98 -3.19 4.93 7.57
C VAL A 98 -4.22 4.19 8.38
N SER A 99 -4.01 4.09 9.69
CA SER A 99 -5.01 3.58 10.64
C SER A 99 -5.48 4.71 11.54
N GLN A 100 -6.78 4.77 11.85
CA GLN A 100 -7.32 5.60 12.91
C GLN A 100 -8.24 4.72 13.72
N ILE A 101 -7.97 4.57 15.01
CA ILE A 101 -8.78 3.77 15.93
C ILE A 101 -9.08 4.65 17.14
N SER A 102 -10.35 4.84 17.45
CA SER A 102 -10.88 5.75 18.47
C SER A 102 -10.23 5.64 19.84
N HIS A 103 -9.71 4.46 20.20
CA HIS A 103 -9.08 4.16 21.49
C HIS A 103 -7.57 3.88 21.42
N ILE A 104 -6.92 4.11 20.27
CA ILE A 104 -5.46 4.00 20.08
C ILE A 104 -4.92 5.36 19.64
N ASN A 105 -3.72 5.75 20.09
CA ASN A 105 -3.10 7.04 19.76
C ASN A 105 -4.04 8.23 20.03
N GLY A 106 -4.82 8.16 21.12
CA GLY A 106 -5.82 9.18 21.47
C GLY A 106 -6.89 9.41 20.39
N GLY A 107 -7.17 8.43 19.54
CA GLY A 107 -8.10 8.52 18.42
C GLY A 107 -7.55 9.25 17.19
N GLN A 108 -6.28 9.64 17.19
CA GLN A 108 -5.65 10.33 16.05
C GLN A 108 -5.16 9.32 14.99
N PRO A 109 -5.21 9.68 13.70
CA PRO A 109 -4.61 8.87 12.65
C PRO A 109 -3.12 8.58 12.90
N CYS A 110 -2.71 7.34 12.65
CA CYS A 110 -1.34 6.91 12.56
C CYS A 110 -1.01 6.61 11.09
N THR A 111 -0.10 7.39 10.51
CA THR A 111 0.34 7.23 9.12
C THR A 111 1.69 6.52 9.08
N ARG A 112 1.81 5.57 8.16
CA ARG A 112 3.00 4.76 7.95
C ARG A 112 3.35 4.78 6.47
N ASP A 113 4.46 5.43 6.12
CA ASP A 113 5.01 5.44 4.77
C ASP A 113 6.23 4.53 4.69
N GLY A 114 6.37 3.81 3.58
CA GLY A 114 7.55 3.01 3.30
C GLY A 114 7.24 1.70 2.59
N GLU A 115 8.14 0.74 2.80
CA GLU A 115 8.04 -0.61 2.26
C GLU A 115 7.48 -1.59 3.30
N PHE A 116 6.50 -2.38 2.88
CA PHE A 116 5.79 -3.31 3.74
C PHE A 116 5.65 -4.67 3.08
N THR A 117 5.74 -5.71 3.91
CA THR A 117 5.61 -7.10 3.48
C THR A 117 4.28 -7.66 3.95
N PHE A 118 3.50 -8.20 3.01
CA PHE A 118 2.29 -8.95 3.30
C PHE A 118 2.55 -10.43 3.04
N LYS A 119 2.43 -11.27 4.07
CA LYS A 119 2.88 -12.68 4.02
C LYS A 119 1.81 -13.67 4.48
N ILE A 120 1.79 -14.83 3.83
CA ILE A 120 1.04 -16.02 4.22
C ILE A 120 1.90 -16.82 5.21
N THR A 121 1.33 -17.13 6.35
CA THR A 121 1.98 -17.91 7.42
C THR A 121 1.10 -19.11 7.79
N GLY A 122 1.71 -20.28 7.93
CA GLY A 122 0.99 -21.53 8.18
C GLY A 122 -0.06 -21.82 7.12
N THR A 123 -1.29 -22.09 7.56
CA THR A 123 -2.44 -22.46 6.72
C THR A 123 -3.40 -21.30 6.43
N ARG A 124 -3.01 -20.07 6.81
CA ARG A 124 -3.86 -18.86 6.70
C ARG A 124 -4.35 -18.63 5.27
N LYS A 125 -5.58 -18.14 5.15
CA LYS A 125 -6.23 -17.80 3.88
C LYS A 125 -6.22 -16.29 3.58
N TYR A 126 -5.20 -15.61 4.07
CA TYR A 126 -4.96 -14.18 3.92
C TYR A 126 -3.45 -13.89 3.99
N TRP A 127 -3.04 -12.77 3.41
CA TRP A 127 -1.74 -12.18 3.65
C TRP A 127 -1.85 -11.18 4.80
N ARG A 128 -0.95 -11.26 5.77
CA ARG A 128 -0.88 -10.31 6.90
C ARG A 128 0.31 -9.39 6.75
N LEU A 129 0.12 -8.11 7.07
CA LEU A 129 1.21 -7.15 7.24
C LEU A 129 2.21 -7.66 8.27
N MET A 130 3.49 -7.77 7.92
CA MET A 130 4.52 -8.32 8.81
C MET A 130 5.07 -7.28 9.78
N GLN A 131 5.14 -6.02 9.37
CA GLN A 131 5.48 -4.88 10.21
C GLN A 131 4.28 -4.54 11.11
N MET A 132 3.92 -5.42 12.04
CA MET A 132 2.67 -5.28 12.80
C MET A 132 2.73 -4.17 13.85
N ASP A 133 3.91 -3.81 14.35
CA ASP A 133 4.04 -2.81 15.40
C ASP A 133 3.48 -1.46 14.94
N ASN A 134 2.60 -0.89 15.76
CA ASN A 134 2.06 0.45 15.53
C ASN A 134 3.08 1.49 16.04
N PRO A 135 3.54 2.44 15.21
CA PRO A 135 4.55 3.40 15.62
C PRO A 135 4.01 4.55 16.48
N CYS A 136 2.68 4.67 16.61
CA CYS A 136 2.03 5.74 17.36
C CYS A 136 1.53 5.30 18.75
N ASP A 137 1.50 4.00 19.04
CA ASP A 137 1.02 3.42 20.30
C ASP A 137 1.60 1.99 20.46
N PRO A 138 2.03 1.50 21.64
CA PRO A 138 2.58 0.15 21.84
C PRO A 138 1.57 -1.01 21.68
N VAL A 139 0.99 -1.14 20.50
CA VAL A 139 0.05 -2.19 20.09
C VAL A 139 0.42 -2.75 18.72
N ALA A 140 -0.14 -3.91 18.37
CA ALA A 140 0.03 -4.51 17.05
C ALA A 140 -1.18 -4.23 16.16
N ASP A 141 -0.95 -3.91 14.89
CA ASP A 141 -1.95 -3.77 13.84
C ASP A 141 -1.91 -4.98 12.90
N TYR A 142 -2.90 -5.86 13.03
CA TYR A 142 -3.11 -7.00 12.15
C TYR A 142 -3.95 -6.59 10.95
N VAL A 143 -3.27 -5.97 9.98
CA VAL A 143 -3.85 -5.68 8.67
C VAL A 143 -3.79 -6.93 7.80
N ASP A 144 -4.95 -7.46 7.42
CA ASP A 144 -5.10 -8.70 6.66
C ASP A 144 -5.79 -8.44 5.31
N ILE A 145 -5.22 -9.00 4.24
CA ILE A 145 -5.79 -9.02 2.89
C ILE A 145 -6.14 -10.47 2.56
N TYR A 146 -7.43 -10.78 2.42
CA TYR A 146 -7.91 -12.17 2.28
C TYR A 146 -7.80 -12.65 0.84
N PHE A 147 -7.66 -13.96 0.68
CA PHE A 147 -7.78 -14.58 -0.65
C PHE A 147 -9.22 -14.38 -1.18
N ARG A 148 -9.35 -14.44 -2.50
CA ARG A 148 -10.66 -14.46 -3.19
C ARG A 148 -11.31 -15.82 -3.08
#